data_AF-A0A368CBN0-F1
#
_entry.id   AF-A0A368CBN0-F1
#
_cell.length_a   1.000
_cell.length_b   1.000
_cell.length_c   1.000
_cell.angle_alpha   90.00
_cell.angle_beta   90.00
_cell.angle_gamma   90.00
#
_symmetry.space_group_name_H-M   'P 1'
#
loop_
_entity.id
_entity.type
_entity.pdbx_description
1 polymer ?
#
loop_
_entity_poly.entity_id
_entity_poly.type
_entity_poly.pdbx_seq_one_letter_code
_entity_poly.pdbx_strand_id
1 'polypeptide(L)'
;MDKLVTLREVAEHSFVFEKKQALDAAFCASVIQRFESNTQDQYAGRIGQRVAQDNSIKRSTDLVVSGKPHWQDVDRALFKSLGTAIKEFRQQFTYFKGPFKDMGYGLQRTAPGEFYHWHIDGGSHEFSQRQLVAIWYLNDVTAGGGETEFLYQNLKITPEAGKLILFPPFWTHEHRGVTLQQGNKYIATTWVVFA
;
A
#
# COMPACT_ATOMS: atom_id res chain seq x y z
N MET A 1 18.31 -20.14 -5.47
CA MET A 1 17.16 -19.27 -5.13
C MET A 1 16.04 -19.66 -6.06
N ASP A 2 14.88 -20.04 -5.51
CA ASP A 2 13.71 -20.30 -6.34
C ASP A 2 13.27 -19.00 -7.00
N LYS A 3 12.99 -19.08 -8.30
CA LYS A 3 12.64 -17.91 -9.11
C LYS A 3 11.21 -17.49 -8.77
N LEU A 4 11.01 -16.21 -8.44
CA LEU A 4 9.66 -15.63 -8.38
C LEU A 4 8.99 -15.81 -9.75
N VAL A 5 7.71 -16.17 -9.73
CA VAL A 5 6.92 -16.50 -10.94
C VAL A 5 6.07 -15.30 -11.35
N THR A 6 5.35 -14.71 -10.40
CA THR A 6 4.41 -13.60 -10.62
C THR A 6 4.85 -12.30 -9.97
N LEU A 7 5.63 -12.36 -8.89
CA LEU A 7 6.32 -11.21 -8.31
C LEU A 7 7.58 -10.91 -9.11
N ARG A 8 7.89 -9.64 -9.29
CA ARG A 8 9.10 -9.18 -9.97
C ARG A 8 9.71 -8.04 -9.18
N GLU A 9 11.02 -8.07 -9.01
CA GLU A 9 11.73 -6.88 -8.55
C GLU A 9 11.67 -5.82 -9.65
N VAL A 10 11.30 -4.59 -9.31
CA VAL A 10 11.04 -3.54 -10.29
C VAL A 10 12.35 -3.06 -10.93
N ALA A 11 13.41 -2.99 -10.15
CA ALA A 11 14.77 -2.74 -10.60
C ALA A 11 15.76 -3.61 -9.81
N GLU A 12 16.87 -3.98 -10.41
CA GLU A 12 17.90 -4.81 -9.77
C GLU A 12 18.37 -4.17 -8.46
N HIS A 13 18.37 -4.95 -7.37
CA HIS A 13 18.76 -4.51 -6.02
C HIS A 13 17.92 -3.38 -5.42
N SER A 14 16.75 -3.09 -5.97
CA SER A 14 15.82 -2.10 -5.40
C SER A 14 15.11 -2.59 -4.16
N PHE A 15 14.93 -3.91 -4.01
CA PHE A 15 14.05 -4.55 -3.03
C PHE A 15 12.61 -4.04 -3.04
N VAL A 16 12.19 -3.42 -4.15
CA VAL A 16 10.81 -3.05 -4.44
C VAL A 16 10.26 -4.07 -5.42
N PHE A 17 9.24 -4.80 -5.01
CA PHE A 17 8.64 -5.86 -5.81
C PHE A 17 7.24 -5.46 -6.24
N GLU A 18 6.88 -5.81 -7.47
CA GLU A 18 5.52 -5.65 -7.97
C GLU A 18 4.90 -7.00 -8.38
N LYS A 19 3.58 -7.09 -8.23
CA LYS A 19 2.74 -8.12 -8.82
C LYS A 19 1.57 -7.44 -9.51
N LYS A 20 1.56 -7.50 -10.84
CA LYS A 20 0.44 -7.02 -11.64
C LYS A 20 -0.77 -7.93 -11.42
N GLN A 21 -1.98 -7.37 -11.51
CA GLN A 21 -3.24 -8.11 -11.40
C GLN A 21 -3.32 -8.96 -10.11
N ALA A 22 -2.79 -8.45 -9.00
CA ALA A 22 -2.93 -9.06 -7.67
C ALA A 22 -4.37 -8.96 -7.13
N LEU A 23 -5.15 -8.03 -7.67
CA LEU A 23 -6.59 -7.92 -7.52
C LEU A 23 -7.24 -7.77 -8.89
N ASP A 24 -8.50 -8.22 -9.00
CA ASP A 24 -9.32 -8.03 -10.18
C ASP A 24 -9.73 -6.54 -10.32
N ALA A 25 -9.69 -6.00 -11.54
CA ALA A 25 -10.01 -4.60 -11.82
C ALA A 25 -11.47 -4.23 -11.49
N ALA A 26 -12.43 -5.13 -11.74
CA ALA A 26 -13.83 -4.94 -11.39
C ALA A 26 -14.02 -4.96 -9.87
N PHE A 27 -13.28 -5.82 -9.15
CA PHE A 27 -13.24 -5.77 -7.69
C PHE A 27 -12.72 -4.40 -7.21
N CYS A 28 -11.60 -3.93 -7.74
CA CYS A 28 -11.05 -2.62 -7.39
C CYS A 28 -12.05 -1.48 -7.63
N ALA A 29 -12.74 -1.47 -8.77
CA ALA A 29 -13.79 -0.49 -9.07
C ALA A 29 -14.95 -0.54 -8.06
N SER A 30 -15.39 -1.74 -7.67
CA SER A 30 -16.45 -1.91 -6.65
C SER A 30 -16.04 -1.39 -5.28
N VAL A 31 -14.76 -1.54 -4.90
CA VAL A 31 -14.21 -1.01 -3.65
C VAL A 31 -14.20 0.52 -3.68
N ILE A 32 -13.80 1.13 -4.80
CA ILE A 32 -13.83 2.59 -4.98
C ILE A 32 -15.25 3.13 -4.88
N GLN A 33 -16.21 2.52 -5.58
CA GLN A 33 -17.61 2.94 -5.51
C GLN A 33 -18.14 2.87 -4.07
N ARG A 34 -17.80 1.81 -3.33
CA ARG A 34 -18.17 1.68 -1.92
C ARG A 34 -17.47 2.71 -1.05
N PHE A 35 -16.21 3.02 -1.30
CA PHE A 35 -15.47 4.05 -0.57
C PHE A 35 -16.20 5.38 -0.70
N GLU A 36 -16.52 5.80 -1.92
CA GLU A 36 -17.21 7.07 -2.20
C GLU A 36 -18.62 7.16 -1.61
N SER A 37 -19.34 6.04 -1.53
CA SER A 37 -20.69 6.02 -0.93
C SER A 37 -20.70 5.94 0.60
N ASN A 38 -19.57 5.65 1.25
CA ASN A 38 -19.47 5.49 2.70
C ASN A 38 -18.65 6.62 3.36
N THR A 39 -19.06 7.87 3.11
CA THR A 39 -18.36 9.06 3.64
C THR A 39 -18.32 9.12 5.17
N GLN A 40 -19.27 8.50 5.87
CA GLN A 40 -19.28 8.42 7.34
C GLN A 40 -18.09 7.68 7.96
N ASP A 41 -17.44 6.80 7.19
CA ASP A 41 -16.26 6.05 7.63
C ASP A 41 -14.95 6.75 7.28
N GLN A 42 -15.02 7.80 6.45
CA GLN A 42 -13.87 8.53 5.95
C GLN A 42 -13.39 9.57 6.96
N TYR A 43 -12.08 9.81 6.96
CA TYR A 43 -11.46 10.86 7.76
C TYR A 43 -10.23 11.42 7.05
N ALA A 44 -9.80 12.63 7.43
CA ALA A 44 -8.57 13.22 6.90
C ALA A 44 -7.35 12.38 7.27
N GLY A 45 -6.44 12.19 6.31
CA GLY A 45 -5.22 11.40 6.46
C GLY A 45 -4.41 11.81 7.69
N ARG A 46 -3.84 10.81 8.36
CA ARG A 46 -3.13 11.00 9.63
C ARG A 46 -1.73 10.40 9.56
N ILE A 47 -0.79 10.98 10.28
CA ILE A 47 0.62 10.58 10.30
C ILE A 47 1.09 10.18 11.70
N GLY A 48 2.10 9.30 11.73
CA GLY A 48 2.84 8.95 12.94
C GLY A 48 2.03 8.22 14.00
N GLN A 49 2.70 7.93 15.12
CA GLN A 49 2.10 7.22 16.26
C GLN A 49 1.04 8.04 16.99
N ARG A 50 1.17 9.36 16.98
CA ARG A 50 0.22 10.28 17.63
C ARG A 50 -1.02 10.55 16.77
N VAL A 51 -1.11 9.93 15.58
CA VAL A 51 -2.28 10.04 14.70
C VAL A 51 -2.57 11.52 14.40
N ALA A 52 -1.50 12.29 14.21
CA ALA A 52 -1.56 13.74 14.03
C ALA A 52 -2.02 14.05 12.60
N GLN A 53 -2.84 15.09 12.46
CA GLN A 53 -3.16 15.68 11.17
C GLN A 53 -2.09 16.73 10.88
N ASP A 54 -1.12 16.36 10.03
CA ASP A 54 -0.14 17.31 9.52
C ASP A 54 -0.27 17.38 8.00
N ASN A 55 -1.04 18.38 7.56
CA ASN A 55 -1.33 18.62 6.15
C ASN A 55 -0.09 19.10 5.37
N SER A 56 1.03 19.42 6.04
CA SER A 56 2.30 19.68 5.36
C SER A 56 3.01 18.39 4.92
N ILE A 57 2.69 17.26 5.54
CA ILE A 57 3.31 15.95 5.26
C ILE A 57 2.35 15.04 4.49
N LYS A 58 1.09 14.93 4.93
CA LYS A 58 0.10 14.05 4.31
C LYS A 58 -1.23 14.78 4.13
N ARG A 59 -1.73 14.74 2.91
CA ARG A 59 -3.07 15.18 2.54
C ARG A 59 -3.73 14.04 1.79
N SER A 60 -4.79 13.50 2.35
CA SER A 60 -5.58 12.42 1.75
C SER A 60 -6.89 12.26 2.51
N THR A 61 -7.79 11.47 1.93
CA THR A 61 -8.97 10.94 2.63
C THR A 61 -8.76 9.45 2.89
N ASP A 62 -8.81 9.03 4.15
CA ASP A 62 -8.50 7.66 4.58
C ASP A 62 -9.74 6.98 5.19
N LEU A 63 -9.75 5.64 5.17
CA LEU A 63 -10.78 4.79 5.78
C LEU A 63 -10.13 3.48 6.25
N VAL A 64 -10.42 3.03 7.47
CA VAL A 64 -10.02 1.67 7.92
C VAL A 64 -11.11 0.67 7.55
N VAL A 65 -10.71 -0.41 6.87
CA VAL A 65 -11.58 -1.51 6.42
C VAL A 65 -11.75 -2.54 7.52
N SER A 66 -10.64 -2.92 8.16
CA SER A 66 -10.62 -4.00 9.15
C SER A 66 -11.48 -3.67 10.38
N GLY A 67 -12.18 -4.68 10.89
CA GLY A 67 -13.09 -4.55 12.03
C GLY A 67 -14.47 -4.00 11.70
N LYS A 68 -14.76 -3.65 10.44
CA LYS A 68 -16.10 -3.19 10.00
C LYS A 68 -16.86 -4.31 9.26
N PRO A 69 -18.06 -4.73 9.72
CA PRO A 69 -18.81 -5.82 9.09
C PRO A 69 -19.13 -5.61 7.60
N HIS A 70 -19.47 -4.37 7.20
CA HIS A 70 -19.80 -4.02 5.80
C HIS A 70 -18.58 -3.89 4.87
N TRP A 71 -17.38 -4.11 5.40
CA TRP A 71 -16.11 -4.12 4.67
C TRP A 71 -15.39 -5.48 4.73
N GLN A 72 -16.00 -6.49 5.36
CA GLN A 72 -15.37 -7.78 5.63
C GLN A 72 -14.99 -8.55 4.36
N ASP A 73 -15.74 -8.39 3.27
CA ASP A 73 -15.42 -8.96 1.96
C ASP A 73 -14.15 -8.33 1.36
N VAL A 74 -13.97 -7.01 1.51
CA VAL A 74 -12.78 -6.30 1.05
C VAL A 74 -11.56 -6.71 1.87
N ASP A 75 -11.70 -6.78 3.20
CA ASP A 75 -10.66 -7.25 4.12
C ASP A 75 -10.17 -8.66 3.73
N ARG A 76 -11.09 -9.62 3.57
CA ARG A 76 -10.75 -10.99 3.15
C ARG A 76 -10.08 -11.06 1.77
N ALA A 77 -10.50 -10.23 0.83
CA ALA A 77 -9.90 -10.19 -0.50
C ALA A 77 -8.44 -9.70 -0.46
N LEU A 78 -8.18 -8.63 0.30
CA LEU A 78 -6.83 -8.11 0.51
C LEU A 78 -5.96 -9.12 1.26
N PHE A 79 -6.49 -9.76 2.32
CA PHE A 79 -5.80 -10.83 3.04
C PHE A 79 -5.41 -12.01 2.14
N LYS A 80 -6.33 -12.47 1.27
CA LYS A 80 -6.07 -13.54 0.31
C LYS A 80 -5.01 -13.13 -0.73
N SER A 81 -5.07 -11.88 -1.21
CA SER A 81 -4.09 -11.33 -2.16
C SER A 81 -2.70 -11.29 -1.55
N LEU A 82 -2.58 -10.73 -0.33
CA LEU A 82 -1.33 -10.69 0.43
C LEU A 82 -0.79 -12.10 0.71
N GLY A 83 -1.62 -13.02 1.18
CA GLY A 83 -1.23 -14.39 1.47
C GLY A 83 -0.67 -15.11 0.24
N THR A 84 -1.24 -14.88 -0.94
CA THR A 84 -0.70 -15.42 -2.20
C THR A 84 0.67 -14.83 -2.52
N ALA A 85 0.84 -13.51 -2.36
CA ALA A 85 2.12 -12.85 -2.61
C ALA A 85 3.20 -13.30 -1.62
N ILE A 86 2.91 -13.37 -0.32
CA ILE A 86 3.86 -13.78 0.72
C ILE A 86 4.28 -15.25 0.56
N LYS A 87 3.38 -16.15 0.12
CA LYS A 87 3.72 -17.56 -0.20
C LYS A 87 4.78 -17.69 -1.28
N GLU A 88 4.77 -16.78 -2.26
CA GLU A 88 5.78 -16.73 -3.31
C GLU A 88 7.04 -15.99 -2.82
N PHE A 89 6.88 -14.87 -2.13
CA PHE A 89 7.98 -14.04 -1.62
C PHE A 89 8.94 -14.81 -0.70
N ARG A 90 8.41 -15.71 0.13
CA ARG A 90 9.21 -16.58 1.02
C ARG A 90 10.04 -17.65 0.32
N GLN A 91 9.82 -17.88 -0.99
CA GLN A 91 10.65 -18.78 -1.79
C GLN A 91 12.01 -18.13 -2.09
N GLN A 92 12.02 -16.82 -2.30
CA GLN A 92 13.25 -16.05 -2.49
C GLN A 92 13.88 -15.65 -1.15
N PHE A 93 13.06 -15.23 -0.17
CA PHE A 93 13.53 -14.68 1.10
C PHE A 93 13.14 -15.58 2.28
N THR A 94 14.10 -16.35 2.79
CA THR A 94 13.90 -17.27 3.92
C THR A 94 13.41 -16.58 5.18
N TYR A 95 13.71 -15.29 5.36
CA TYR A 95 13.20 -14.44 6.44
C TYR A 95 11.66 -14.51 6.57
N PHE A 96 10.93 -14.57 5.46
CA PHE A 96 9.46 -14.59 5.45
C PHE A 96 8.84 -16.00 5.57
N LYS A 97 9.64 -17.03 5.89
CA LYS A 97 9.14 -18.39 6.14
C LYS A 97 8.52 -18.56 7.55
N GLY A 98 8.88 -17.69 8.49
CA GLY A 98 8.30 -17.67 9.83
C GLY A 98 6.81 -17.27 9.86
N PRO A 99 6.20 -17.23 11.04
CA PRO A 99 4.82 -16.81 11.21
C PRO A 99 4.74 -15.26 11.13
N PHE A 100 3.93 -14.78 10.19
CA PHE A 100 3.64 -13.36 9.98
C PHE A 100 2.13 -13.14 9.89
N LYS A 101 1.69 -11.94 10.25
CA LYS A 101 0.31 -11.46 10.13
C LYS A 101 0.29 -10.05 9.53
N ASP A 102 -0.86 -9.64 9.02
CA ASP A 102 -1.10 -8.24 8.65
C ASP A 102 -1.53 -7.39 9.86
N MET A 103 -1.54 -6.07 9.69
CA MET A 103 -2.00 -5.11 10.71
C MET A 103 -3.40 -4.54 10.38
N GLY A 104 -4.21 -5.27 9.62
CA GLY A 104 -5.44 -4.76 9.03
C GLY A 104 -5.20 -3.86 7.82
N TYR A 105 -6.28 -3.45 7.17
CA TYR A 105 -6.27 -2.79 5.87
C TYR A 105 -6.88 -1.39 5.96
N GLY A 106 -6.19 -0.42 5.35
CA GLY A 106 -6.70 0.92 5.13
C GLY A 106 -6.93 1.18 3.64
N LEU A 107 -7.98 1.93 3.32
CA LEU A 107 -8.18 2.56 2.02
C LEU A 107 -7.78 4.04 2.11
N GLN A 108 -7.27 4.56 1.01
CA GLN A 108 -6.91 5.97 0.89
C GLN A 108 -7.28 6.48 -0.50
N ARG A 109 -7.94 7.63 -0.56
CA ARG A 109 -8.08 8.47 -1.75
C ARG A 109 -7.13 9.65 -1.68
N THR A 110 -6.45 9.93 -2.78
CA THR A 110 -5.67 11.16 -3.02
C THR A 110 -6.32 11.91 -4.18
N ALA A 111 -6.77 13.13 -3.94
CA ALA A 111 -7.36 14.03 -4.93
C ALA A 111 -6.30 14.97 -5.54
N PRO A 112 -6.62 15.78 -6.57
CA PRO A 112 -5.66 16.71 -7.16
C PRO A 112 -5.10 17.69 -6.12
N GLY A 113 -3.78 17.87 -6.11
CA GLY A 113 -3.06 18.68 -5.13
C GLY A 113 -2.78 17.99 -3.79
N GLU A 114 -3.30 16.79 -3.57
CA GLU A 114 -3.03 15.97 -2.38
C GLU A 114 -1.81 15.05 -2.58
N PHE A 115 -1.22 14.57 -1.48
CA PHE A 115 0.07 13.89 -1.47
C PHE A 115 0.33 13.17 -0.15
N TYR A 116 1.40 12.36 -0.13
CA TYR A 116 2.07 11.98 1.10
C TYR A 116 3.57 12.13 0.87
N HIS A 117 4.19 13.17 1.43
CA HIS A 117 5.60 13.50 1.21
C HIS A 117 6.55 12.45 1.81
N TRP A 118 7.85 12.65 1.62
CA TRP A 118 8.90 11.72 2.00
C TRP A 118 8.76 11.24 3.44
N HIS A 119 8.68 9.92 3.59
CA HIS A 119 8.55 9.26 4.88
C HIS A 119 9.07 7.82 4.80
N ILE A 120 9.17 7.20 5.97
CA ILE A 120 9.36 5.77 6.13
C ILE A 120 8.19 5.20 6.92
N ASP A 121 7.94 3.92 6.76
CA ASP A 121 6.85 3.23 7.46
C ASP A 121 7.31 2.54 8.75
N GLY A 122 8.61 2.45 8.98
CA GLY A 122 9.22 1.99 10.22
C GLY A 122 9.35 3.11 11.25
N GLY A 123 9.55 2.74 12.50
CA GLY A 123 9.73 3.69 13.60
C GLY A 123 9.87 3.01 14.95
N SER A 124 9.70 3.76 16.02
CA SER A 124 9.70 3.21 17.39
C SER A 124 8.38 2.47 17.70
N HIS A 125 8.32 1.80 18.86
CA HIS A 125 7.09 1.17 19.38
C HIS A 125 6.44 0.21 18.36
N GLU A 126 5.13 0.28 18.17
CA GLU A 126 4.38 -0.58 17.23
C GLU A 126 4.94 -0.54 15.80
N PHE A 127 5.52 0.59 15.37
CA PHE A 127 6.06 0.71 14.01
C PHE A 127 7.36 -0.08 13.83
N SER A 128 8.05 -0.42 14.93
CA SER A 128 9.25 -1.28 14.89
C SER A 128 8.93 -2.73 14.51
N GLN A 129 7.66 -3.14 14.65
CA GLN A 129 7.23 -4.48 14.30
C GLN A 129 7.04 -4.69 12.80
N ARG A 130 6.92 -3.60 12.01
CA ARG A 130 6.68 -3.67 10.57
C ARG A 130 7.90 -4.24 9.85
N GLN A 131 7.69 -5.31 9.08
CA GLN A 131 8.73 -6.04 8.35
C GLN A 131 8.60 -5.91 6.83
N LEU A 132 7.39 -5.61 6.34
CA LEU A 132 7.11 -5.40 4.92
C LEU A 132 5.89 -4.47 4.77
N VAL A 133 5.94 -3.55 3.81
CA VAL A 133 4.80 -2.75 3.38
C VAL A 133 4.13 -3.43 2.20
N ALA A 134 2.80 -3.40 2.15
CA ALA A 134 2.02 -3.82 0.99
C ALA A 134 1.06 -2.71 0.57
N ILE A 135 1.16 -2.26 -0.69
CA ILE A 135 0.25 -1.29 -1.29
C ILE A 135 -0.39 -1.90 -2.52
N TRP A 136 -1.72 -1.86 -2.61
CA TRP A 136 -2.48 -2.14 -3.82
C TRP A 136 -2.98 -0.85 -4.44
N TYR A 137 -2.81 -0.69 -5.74
CA TYR A 137 -3.45 0.38 -6.49
C TYR A 137 -4.82 -0.09 -6.97
N LEU A 138 -5.86 0.70 -6.71
CA LEU A 138 -7.24 0.33 -7.04
C LEU A 138 -7.71 0.94 -8.37
N ASN A 139 -6.94 1.85 -8.95
CA ASN A 139 -7.20 2.40 -10.28
C ASN A 139 -5.90 2.79 -10.99
N ASP A 140 -6.00 2.95 -12.30
CA ASP A 140 -4.95 3.53 -13.11
C ASP A 140 -4.86 5.04 -12.85
N VAL A 141 -3.63 5.57 -12.83
CA VAL A 141 -3.36 7.01 -12.80
C VAL A 141 -2.46 7.35 -13.99
N THR A 142 -3.02 8.07 -14.97
CA THR A 142 -2.36 8.32 -16.27
C THR A 142 -2.03 9.78 -16.54
N ALA A 143 -2.62 10.72 -15.79
CA ALA A 143 -2.53 12.16 -16.05
C ALA A 143 -1.37 12.88 -15.34
N GLY A 144 -0.37 12.11 -14.87
CA GLY A 144 0.83 12.61 -14.20
C GLY A 144 0.68 12.83 -12.69
N GLY A 145 1.76 12.58 -11.95
CA GLY A 145 1.74 12.57 -10.50
C GLY A 145 1.09 11.31 -9.92
N GLY A 146 0.96 11.24 -8.59
CA GLY A 146 0.37 10.09 -7.93
C GLY A 146 1.24 8.83 -7.93
N GLU A 147 2.46 8.86 -8.47
CA GLU A 147 3.39 7.73 -8.36
C GLU A 147 3.75 7.45 -6.89
N THR A 148 4.10 6.20 -6.59
CA THR A 148 4.87 5.91 -5.39
C THR A 148 6.34 6.03 -5.75
N GLU A 149 7.02 7.04 -5.23
CA GLU A 149 8.42 7.34 -5.55
C GLU A 149 9.32 6.93 -4.38
N PHE A 150 10.44 6.30 -4.70
CA PHE A 150 11.45 5.81 -3.75
C PHE A 150 12.76 6.58 -3.94
N LEU A 151 13.23 7.22 -2.87
CA LEU A 151 14.33 8.17 -2.92
C LEU A 151 15.65 7.50 -3.30
N TYR A 152 16.04 6.46 -2.56
CA TYR A 152 17.36 5.83 -2.70
C TYR A 152 17.45 4.90 -3.92
N GLN A 153 16.31 4.33 -4.34
CA GLN A 153 16.21 3.45 -5.51
C GLN A 153 16.12 4.24 -6.82
N ASN A 154 15.93 5.57 -6.76
CA ASN A 154 15.65 6.42 -7.93
C ASN A 154 14.53 5.82 -8.81
N LEU A 155 13.43 5.42 -8.16
CA LEU A 155 12.37 4.62 -8.76
C LEU A 155 11.00 5.28 -8.57
N LYS A 156 10.16 5.24 -9.60
CA LYS A 156 8.75 5.68 -9.56
C LYS A 156 7.84 4.56 -10.03
N ILE A 157 6.89 4.18 -9.18
CA ILE A 157 5.86 3.21 -9.51
C ILE A 157 4.60 3.93 -9.95
N THR A 158 4.21 3.73 -11.21
CA THR A 158 2.93 4.19 -11.73
C THR A 158 1.80 3.30 -11.18
N PRO A 159 0.73 3.89 -10.59
CA PRO A 159 -0.47 3.17 -10.20
C PRO A 159 -1.15 2.52 -11.41
N GLU A 160 -1.32 1.21 -11.35
CA GLU A 160 -2.10 0.42 -12.30
C GLU A 160 -3.13 -0.40 -11.52
N ALA A 161 -4.38 -0.42 -11.97
CA ALA A 161 -5.47 -1.09 -11.26
C ALA A 161 -5.13 -2.56 -10.96
N GLY A 162 -5.27 -2.95 -9.69
CA GLY A 162 -5.00 -4.28 -9.20
C GLY A 162 -3.52 -4.62 -9.01
N LYS A 163 -2.58 -3.72 -9.32
CA LYS A 163 -1.15 -3.94 -9.04
C LYS A 163 -0.89 -3.86 -7.53
N LEU A 164 -0.14 -4.83 -7.01
CA LEU A 164 0.44 -4.83 -5.67
C LEU A 164 1.91 -4.45 -5.74
N ILE A 165 2.40 -3.66 -4.78
CA ILE A 165 3.83 -3.52 -4.48
C ILE A 165 4.17 -3.94 -3.07
N LEU A 166 5.35 -4.55 -2.91
CA LEU A 166 5.92 -4.97 -1.63
C LEU A 166 7.31 -4.34 -1.49
N PHE A 167 7.60 -3.74 -0.34
CA PHE A 167 8.91 -3.15 -0.06
C PHE A 167 9.18 -3.07 1.45
N PRO A 168 10.45 -3.08 1.90
CA PRO A 168 10.81 -2.90 3.30
C PRO A 168 10.35 -1.55 3.87
N PRO A 169 9.89 -1.47 5.13
CA PRO A 169 9.42 -0.20 5.73
C PRO A 169 10.56 0.68 6.27
N PHE A 170 11.82 0.29 6.08
CA PHE A 170 12.96 0.87 6.81
C PHE A 170 13.54 2.11 6.12
N TRP A 171 14.52 2.74 6.77
CA TRP A 171 15.23 3.93 6.29
C TRP A 171 15.84 3.78 4.88
N THR A 172 16.05 2.55 4.41
CA THR A 172 16.52 2.25 3.05
C THR A 172 15.45 2.45 1.96
N HIS A 173 14.18 2.63 2.32
CA HIS A 173 13.03 2.75 1.42
C HIS A 173 12.19 3.97 1.78
N GLU A 174 12.86 5.10 2.00
CA GLU A 174 12.19 6.39 2.09
C GLU A 174 11.43 6.66 0.79
N HIS A 175 10.13 6.90 0.94
CA HIS A 175 9.21 6.96 -0.18
C HIS A 175 8.15 8.04 0.00
N ARG A 176 7.46 8.37 -1.09
CA ARG A 176 6.36 9.34 -1.11
C ARG A 176 5.28 8.96 -2.09
N GLY A 177 4.05 9.41 -1.84
CA GLY A 177 3.03 9.60 -2.85
C GLY A 177 3.21 10.95 -3.52
N VAL A 178 3.66 10.97 -4.77
CA VAL A 178 3.84 12.19 -5.57
C VAL A 178 2.52 12.94 -5.66
N THR A 179 2.56 14.26 -5.56
CA THR A 179 1.37 15.11 -5.65
C THR A 179 0.57 14.80 -6.90
N LEU A 180 -0.69 14.40 -6.70
CA LEU A 180 -1.56 14.06 -7.81
C LEU A 180 -1.95 15.33 -8.56
N GLN A 181 -1.87 15.31 -9.89
CA GLN A 181 -2.19 16.49 -10.70
C GLN A 181 -3.65 16.51 -11.14
N GLN A 182 -4.21 15.34 -11.49
CA GLN A 182 -5.56 15.22 -12.05
C GLN A 182 -6.21 13.89 -11.67
N GLY A 183 -7.54 13.84 -11.70
CA GLY A 183 -8.31 12.65 -11.33
C GLY A 183 -8.18 12.31 -9.84
N ASN A 184 -8.42 11.05 -9.49
CA ASN A 184 -8.24 10.54 -8.14
C ASN A 184 -7.36 9.30 -8.16
N LYS A 185 -6.56 9.11 -7.11
CA LYS A 185 -5.80 7.88 -6.86
C LYS A 185 -6.38 7.18 -5.65
N TYR A 186 -6.63 5.88 -5.78
CA TYR A 186 -7.08 5.03 -4.69
C TYR A 186 -6.08 3.91 -4.42
N ILE A 187 -5.76 3.72 -3.15
CA ILE A 187 -4.92 2.61 -2.70
C ILE A 187 -5.56 1.86 -1.54
N ALA A 188 -5.20 0.59 -1.42
CA ALA A 188 -5.30 -0.15 -0.17
C ALA A 188 -3.89 -0.38 0.39
N THR A 189 -3.73 -0.32 1.70
CA THR A 189 -2.42 -0.49 2.36
C THR A 189 -2.52 -1.38 3.59
N THR A 190 -1.50 -2.20 3.81
CA THR A 190 -1.25 -2.87 5.09
C THR A 190 0.25 -3.01 5.35
N TRP A 191 0.59 -3.47 6.55
CA TRP A 191 1.94 -3.86 6.94
C TRP A 191 1.96 -5.30 7.43
N VAL A 192 3.04 -6.00 7.11
CA VAL A 192 3.32 -7.35 7.60
C VAL A 192 4.19 -7.26 8.85
N VAL A 193 3.76 -7.91 9.92
CA VAL A 193 4.44 -7.97 11.23
C VAL A 193 4.60 -9.43 11.68
N PHE A 194 5.44 -9.67 12.68
CA PHE A 194 5.51 -10.99 13.31
C PHE A 194 4.15 -11.36 13.94
N ALA A 195 3.77 -12.63 13.80
CA ALA A 195 2.50 -13.12 14.33
C ALA A 195 2.53 -13.33 15.84
#